data_AF-A0A2V6ZUU2-F1
#
_entry.id   AF-A0A2V6ZUU2-F1
#
_cell.length_a   1.000
_cell.length_b   1.000
_cell.length_c   1.000
_cell.angle_alpha   90.00
_cell.angle_beta   90.00
_cell.angle_gamma   90.00
#
_symmetry.space_group_name_H-M   'P 1'
#
loop_
_entity.id
_entity.type
_entity.pdbx_description
1 polymer ?
#
loop_
_entity_poly.entity_id
_entity_poly.type
_entity_poly.pdbx_seq_one_letter_code
_entity_poly.pdbx_strand_id
1 'polypeptide(L)'
;MYAVPDVDEVVAVAKELGIHLSPEEAVLYRKYLLEQLSQFDAFVQARLEEPRPPMVSAARKPGYRPTPEEDPLNAWTWKCRIEGATGGALAGKTV
;
A
#
# COMPACT_ATOMS: atom_id res chain seq x y z
N MET A 1 -14.97 6.34 0.18
CA MET A 1 -15.64 7.22 1.16
C MET A 1 -15.07 6.86 2.52
N TYR A 2 -14.46 7.81 3.21
CA TYR A 2 -13.89 7.56 4.54
C TYR A 2 -14.99 7.62 5.61
N ALA A 3 -14.79 6.90 6.71
CA ALA A 3 -15.61 7.06 7.90
C ALA A 3 -15.10 8.27 8.67
N VAL A 4 -16.01 9.17 9.03
CA VAL A 4 -15.72 10.29 9.93
C VAL A 4 -15.73 9.74 11.35
N PRO A 5 -14.64 9.86 12.13
CA PRO A 5 -14.66 9.35 13.48
C PRO A 5 -15.61 10.15 14.36
N ASP A 6 -16.20 9.52 15.35
CA ASP A 6 -16.91 10.21 16.43
C ASP A 6 -15.94 10.74 17.50
N VAL A 7 -16.47 11.40 18.53
CA VAL A 7 -15.65 12.00 19.59
C VAL A 7 -14.99 10.93 20.46
N ASP A 8 -15.67 9.81 20.69
CA ASP A 8 -15.17 8.72 21.52
C ASP A 8 -14.02 7.99 20.82
N GLU A 9 -14.09 7.82 19.51
CA GLU A 9 -13.01 7.30 18.68
C GLU A 9 -11.78 8.21 18.71
N VAL A 10 -11.97 9.54 18.65
CA VAL A 10 -10.87 10.52 18.79
C VAL A 10 -10.21 10.40 20.17
N VAL A 11 -10.99 10.24 21.24
CA VAL A 11 -10.47 10.03 22.61
C VAL A 11 -9.72 8.71 22.72
N ALA A 12 -10.24 7.64 22.13
CA ALA A 12 -9.63 6.32 22.17
C ALA A 12 -8.24 6.33 21.52
N VAL A 13 -8.12 6.89 20.30
CA VAL A 13 -6.84 7.00 19.59
C VAL A 13 -5.88 7.93 20.31
N ALA A 14 -6.36 9.07 20.83
CA ALA A 14 -5.51 9.98 21.60
C ALA A 14 -4.89 9.25 22.81
N LYS A 15 -5.68 8.45 23.53
CA LYS A 15 -5.21 7.65 24.66
C LYS A 15 -4.17 6.61 24.25
N GLU A 16 -4.34 5.94 23.11
CA GLU A 16 -3.35 4.99 22.57
C GLU A 16 -2.01 5.67 22.24
N LEU A 17 -2.06 6.93 21.80
CA LEU A 17 -0.89 7.77 21.54
C LEU A 17 -0.30 8.42 22.81
N GLY A 18 -0.87 8.17 23.99
CA GLY A 18 -0.44 8.80 25.25
C GLY A 18 -0.87 10.25 25.41
N ILE A 19 -1.86 10.70 24.64
CA ILE A 19 -2.44 12.04 24.68
C ILE A 19 -3.75 11.99 25.47
N HIS A 20 -3.83 12.76 26.55
CA HIS A 20 -5.04 12.86 27.36
C HIS A 20 -5.84 14.10 26.95
N LEU A 21 -6.93 13.88 26.21
CA LEU A 21 -7.84 14.95 25.79
C LEU A 21 -9.01 15.06 26.78
N SER A 22 -9.40 16.30 27.09
CA SER A 22 -10.71 16.58 27.66
C SER A 22 -11.82 16.34 26.61
N PRO A 23 -13.09 16.17 27.03
CA PRO A 23 -14.21 16.08 26.09
C PRO A 23 -14.31 17.29 25.15
N GLU A 24 -14.05 18.49 25.65
CA GLU A 24 -14.07 19.73 24.89
C GLU A 24 -12.93 19.79 23.87
N GLU A 25 -11.74 19.34 24.27
CA GLU A 25 -10.59 19.22 23.37
C GLU A 25 -10.86 18.17 22.28
N ALA A 26 -11.44 17.02 22.63
CA ALA A 26 -11.77 15.98 21.66
C ALA A 26 -12.75 16.47 20.58
N VAL A 27 -13.76 17.27 20.95
CA VAL A 27 -14.67 17.93 20.00
C VAL A 27 -13.90 18.89 19.08
N LEU A 28 -12.98 19.67 19.63
CA LEU A 28 -12.17 20.62 18.86
C LEU A 28 -11.21 19.88 17.89
N TYR A 29 -10.51 18.87 18.36
CA TYR A 29 -9.62 18.05 17.54
C TYR A 29 -10.39 17.35 16.41
N ARG A 30 -11.59 16.83 16.71
CA ARG A 30 -12.46 16.22 15.70
C ARG A 30 -12.81 17.21 14.58
N LYS A 31 -13.05 18.49 14.89
CA LYS A 31 -13.30 19.52 13.88
C LYS A 31 -12.08 19.69 12.96
N TYR A 32 -10.87 19.82 13.50
CA TYR A 32 -9.66 19.96 12.69
C TYR A 32 -9.37 18.72 11.85
N LEU A 33 -9.61 17.54 12.43
CA LEU A 33 -9.47 16.27 11.72
C LEU A 33 -10.43 16.19 10.52
N LEU A 34 -11.67 16.66 10.66
CA LEU A 34 -12.63 16.75 9.56
C LEU A 34 -12.15 17.67 8.43
N GLU A 35 -11.59 18.83 8.76
CA GLU A 35 -10.99 19.73 7.78
C GLU A 35 -9.84 19.05 7.03
N GLN A 36 -8.95 18.34 7.73
CA GLN A 36 -7.86 17.58 7.11
C GLN A 36 -8.35 16.41 6.23
N LEU A 37 -9.35 15.66 6.69
CA LEU A 37 -9.94 14.56 5.91
C LEU A 37 -10.59 15.06 4.62
N SER A 38 -11.21 16.24 4.65
CA SER A 38 -11.77 16.86 3.43
C SER A 38 -10.69 17.23 2.42
N GLN A 39 -9.53 17.72 2.87
CA GLN A 39 -8.39 18.00 2.00
C GLN A 39 -7.81 16.71 1.41
N PHE A 40 -7.72 15.65 2.21
CA PHE A 40 -7.26 14.35 1.75
C PHE A 40 -8.21 13.74 0.70
N ASP A 41 -9.53 13.87 0.89
CA ASP A 41 -10.50 13.43 -0.10
C ASP A 41 -10.39 14.24 -1.39
N ALA A 42 -10.25 15.56 -1.31
CA ALA A 42 -10.01 16.39 -2.49
C ALA A 42 -8.76 15.96 -3.26
N PHE A 43 -7.67 15.61 -2.57
CA PHE A 43 -6.46 15.05 -3.18
C PHE A 43 -6.73 13.73 -3.89
N VAL A 44 -7.41 12.77 -3.23
CA VAL A 44 -7.76 11.47 -3.82
C VAL A 44 -8.69 11.63 -5.04
N GLN A 45 -9.67 12.54 -4.95
CA GLN A 45 -10.61 12.81 -6.05
C GLN A 45 -9.96 13.54 -7.23
N ALA A 46 -8.86 14.26 -7.01
CA ALA A 46 -8.16 14.97 -8.08
C ALA A 46 -7.52 14.03 -9.12
N ARG A 47 -7.37 12.73 -8.82
CA ARG A 47 -6.82 11.71 -9.72
C ARG A 47 -5.55 12.17 -10.45
N LEU A 48 -4.67 12.83 -9.68
CA LEU A 48 -3.42 13.36 -10.21
C LEU A 48 -2.57 12.22 -10.78
N GLU A 49 -1.92 12.46 -11.92
CA GLU A 49 -0.96 11.51 -12.46
C GLU A 49 0.27 11.44 -11.55
N GLU A 50 0.44 10.29 -10.89
CA GLU A 50 1.64 10.02 -10.11
C GLU A 50 2.73 9.45 -11.02
N PRO A 51 3.96 9.98 -10.97
CA PRO A 51 5.08 9.37 -11.67
C PRO A 51 5.29 7.96 -11.11
N ARG A 52 5.53 7.00 -12.00
CA ARG A 52 5.82 5.63 -11.57
C ARG A 52 7.07 5.64 -10.68
N PRO A 53 7.08 4.87 -9.57
CA PRO A 53 8.29 4.75 -8.78
C PRO A 53 9.46 4.29 -9.67
N PRO A 54 10.68 4.77 -9.43
CA PRO A 54 11.83 4.40 -10.24
C PRO A 54 12.02 2.89 -10.22
N MET A 55 12.33 2.31 -11.38
CA MET A 55 12.59 0.87 -11.49
C MET A 55 13.90 0.53 -10.77
N VAL A 56 13.80 0.01 -9.54
CA VAL A 56 14.95 -0.26 -8.66
C VAL A 56 15.86 -1.38 -9.19
N SER A 57 15.36 -2.21 -10.10
CA SER A 57 16.12 -3.30 -10.71
C SER A 57 15.95 -3.33 -12.22
N ALA A 58 16.72 -2.51 -12.93
CA ALA A 58 16.74 -2.49 -14.40
C ALA A 58 17.03 -3.86 -15.04
N ALA A 59 17.66 -4.77 -14.31
CA ALA A 59 17.95 -6.13 -14.78
C ALA A 59 16.73 -7.07 -14.78
N ARG A 60 15.64 -6.73 -14.06
CA ARG A 60 14.44 -7.58 -14.00
C ARG A 60 13.50 -7.21 -15.13
N LYS A 61 13.32 -8.14 -16.07
CA LYS A 61 12.27 -8.01 -17.09
C LYS A 61 10.89 -8.26 -16.45
N PRO A 62 9.83 -7.62 -16.96
CA PRO A 62 8.47 -8.00 -16.58
C PRO A 62 8.24 -9.49 -16.85
N GLY A 63 7.60 -10.18 -15.90
CA GLY A 63 7.04 -11.52 -16.14
C GLY A 63 5.74 -11.44 -16.96
N TYR A 64 5.06 -12.57 -17.09
CA TYR A 64 3.78 -12.67 -17.80
C TYR A 64 2.88 -13.74 -17.17
N ARG A 65 1.58 -13.70 -17.46
CA ARG A 65 0.65 -14.77 -17.11
C ARG A 65 0.85 -15.93 -18.10
N PRO A 66 1.17 -17.16 -17.63
CA PRO A 66 1.39 -18.29 -18.52
C PRO A 66 0.11 -18.66 -19.28
N THR A 67 0.28 -19.23 -20.48
CA THR A 67 -0.84 -19.77 -21.25
C THR A 67 -1.32 -21.09 -20.65
N PRO A 68 -2.54 -21.56 -20.98
CA PRO A 68 -3.02 -22.86 -20.54
C PRO A 68 -2.10 -24.03 -20.96
N GLU A 69 -1.38 -23.91 -22.08
CA GLU A 69 -0.40 -24.91 -22.52
C GLU A 69 0.86 -24.92 -21.67
N GLU A 70 1.28 -23.75 -21.16
CA GLU A 70 2.44 -23.62 -20.29
C GLU A 70 2.16 -23.97 -18.83
N ASP A 71 0.91 -23.79 -18.38
CA ASP A 71 0.46 -24.12 -17.03
C ASP A 71 -0.83 -24.96 -17.03
N PRO A 72 -0.77 -26.20 -17.56
CA PRO A 72 -1.94 -27.08 -17.65
C PRO A 72 -2.47 -27.50 -16.27
N LEU A 73 -1.67 -27.34 -15.22
CA LEU A 73 -2.02 -27.67 -13.85
C LEU A 73 -2.48 -26.46 -13.04
N ASN A 74 -2.52 -25.26 -13.64
CA ASN A 74 -2.85 -24.01 -12.98
C ASN A 74 -2.02 -23.77 -11.69
N ALA A 75 -0.73 -24.14 -11.73
CA ALA A 75 0.21 -24.04 -10.62
C ALA A 75 0.95 -22.69 -10.58
N TRP A 76 0.87 -21.90 -11.65
CA TRP A 76 1.60 -20.64 -11.81
C TRP A 76 0.64 -19.45 -11.83
N THR A 77 0.81 -18.53 -10.88
CA THR A 77 0.11 -17.24 -10.92
C THR A 77 0.74 -16.28 -11.95
N TRP A 78 2.07 -16.21 -11.99
CA TRP A 78 2.83 -15.34 -12.87
C TRP A 78 4.21 -15.95 -13.13
N LYS A 79 4.61 -16.04 -14.40
CA LYS A 79 5.87 -16.64 -14.82
C LYS A 79 6.88 -15.54 -15.13
N CYS A 80 8.13 -15.69 -14.68
CA CYS A 80 9.17 -14.70 -14.93
C CYS A 80 10.54 -15.35 -15.11
N ARG A 81 11.51 -14.56 -15.59
CA ARG A 81 12.93 -14.92 -15.60
C ARG A 81 13.72 -13.82 -14.93
N ILE A 82 14.31 -14.15 -13.79
CA ILE A 82 15.17 -13.25 -13.02
C ILE A 82 16.54 -13.90 -12.98
N GLU A 83 17.53 -13.27 -13.63
CA GLU A 83 18.89 -13.77 -13.61
C GLU A 83 19.47 -13.61 -12.20
N GLY A 84 19.94 -14.72 -11.63
CA GLY A 84 20.65 -14.74 -10.36
C GLY A 84 22.14 -14.44 -10.52
N ALA A 85 22.89 -14.58 -9.44
CA ALA A 85 24.35 -14.56 -9.50
C ALA A 85 24.87 -15.69 -10.41
N THR A 86 26.01 -15.47 -11.07
CA THR A 86 26.61 -16.42 -12.02
C THR A 86 27.13 -17.71 -11.35
N GLY A 87 27.19 -17.77 -10.01
CA GLY A 87 27.64 -18.93 -9.25
C GLY A 87 27.02 -19.01 -7.86
N GLY A 88 27.24 -20.14 -7.19
CA GLY A 88 26.70 -20.45 -5.86
C GLY A 88 25.91 -21.77 -5.84
N ALA A 89 25.36 -22.12 -4.68
CA ALA A 89 24.68 -23.40 -4.48
C ALA A 89 23.43 -23.61 -5.37
N LEU A 90 22.83 -22.54 -5.88
CA LEU A 90 21.65 -22.56 -6.74
C LEU A 90 21.95 -22.37 -8.23
N ALA A 91 23.24 -22.36 -8.62
CA ALA A 91 23.62 -22.21 -10.02
C ALA A 91 22.93 -23.27 -10.89
N GLY A 92 22.22 -22.83 -11.93
CA GLY A 92 21.47 -23.70 -12.84
C GLY A 92 20.12 -24.21 -12.32
N LYS A 93 19.63 -23.71 -11.18
CA LYS A 93 18.29 -24.04 -10.66
C LYS A 93 17.29 -22.93 -11.00
N THR A 94 16.04 -23.32 -11.22
CA THR A 94 14.88 -22.41 -11.34
C THR A 94 14.05 -22.55 -10.06
N VAL A 95 13.62 -21.42 -9.51
CA VAL A 95 12.80 -21.33 -8.30
C VAL A 95 11.57 -20.47 -8.55
#